data_AF-A0A534QYI6-F1
#
_entry.id   AF-A0A534QYI6-F1
#
_cell.length_a   1.000
_cell.length_b   1.000
_cell.length_c   1.000
_cell.angle_alpha   90.00
_cell.angle_beta   90.00
_cell.angle_gamma   90.00
#
_symmetry.space_group_name_H-M   'P 1'
#
loop_
_entity.id
_entity.type
_entity.pdbx_description
1 polymer ?
#
loop_
_entity_poly.entity_id
_entity_poly.type
_entity_poly.pdbx_seq_one_letter_code
_entity_poly.pdbx_strand_id
1 'polypeptide(L)'
;MQRPRIDRIVLRPDNVLAWHRPRDPTMKTCEVPAVTRSITAFALLALAVFVWATAAAQAPRPPGAPDDPFLCYRVRDAGMPRFTPIPGVLLAGPLETVSVRVAKPLWLCTPADVNAEGVADAATHLEGCKIQPPVAGVLPRKLQLTNEFGVLSAEIGRPDCLLVPTAKSLDSEPPLPAANGVDHYACHRLRLSTDGPPFAHIEGARVTDQFGTRYVDLMTPRHLCAPVSDNGEGIKNPAGYFVCYRAQPSLAAPQDTLGPVRRKLRVNNQFGPARLDAIVQAELCIPSVRAPGPRGCFSRDSSPTGFDAIVAAGFTVIDTGTDPGVVSSLPAGRRALVWLGNYDNTTCTWDRSDDWIVANVAPLAGNPKVEAYNLADEPRLWQCPSAVGDLAARSALVKSLDPGRPTFAVIQPHFPENPYAPYVGAVDIIGVDRYPCSWAAGCVYAKIDETLGLLEAAKVPRYWAIVQAFADSYYRWPTVEELHEEFRHWRASRMEGYIVFSWAYSGDTLANHPDLVTALMAENGS
;
A
#
# COMPACT_ATOMS: atom_id res chain seq x y z
N MET A 1 -50.88 -16.95 -2.11
CA MET A 1 -50.50 -17.48 -3.44
C MET A 1 -49.23 -18.30 -3.28
N GLN A 2 -49.31 -19.58 -3.66
CA GLN A 2 -48.26 -20.59 -3.50
C GLN A 2 -47.03 -20.27 -4.37
N ARG A 3 -45.83 -20.43 -3.81
CA ARG A 3 -44.56 -20.47 -4.54
C ARG A 3 -44.31 -21.89 -5.08
N PRO A 4 -43.80 -22.08 -6.31
CA PRO A 4 -43.33 -23.39 -6.75
C PRO A 4 -41.97 -23.72 -6.12
N ARG A 5 -41.83 -24.97 -5.66
CA ARG A 5 -40.55 -25.63 -5.36
C ARG A 5 -39.77 -25.85 -6.67
N ILE A 6 -38.45 -25.76 -6.62
CA ILE A 6 -37.56 -26.36 -7.63
C ILE A 6 -36.74 -27.44 -6.94
N ASP A 7 -36.80 -28.62 -7.53
CA ASP A 7 -36.28 -29.88 -7.04
C ASP A 7 -34.75 -30.00 -7.14
N ARG A 8 -34.23 -30.83 -6.24
CA ARG A 8 -32.84 -31.30 -6.16
C ARG A 8 -32.38 -31.92 -7.49
N ILE A 9 -31.24 -31.49 -8.01
CA ILE A 9 -30.44 -32.29 -8.95
C ILE A 9 -29.34 -32.99 -8.15
N VAL A 10 -29.44 -34.31 -8.12
CA VAL A 10 -28.46 -35.25 -7.58
C VAL A 10 -27.49 -35.60 -8.70
N LEU A 11 -26.20 -35.31 -8.53
CA LEU A 11 -25.14 -35.87 -9.38
C LEU A 11 -24.54 -37.08 -8.64
N ARG A 12 -24.61 -38.26 -9.25
CA ARG A 12 -23.80 -39.42 -8.89
C ARG A 12 -22.70 -39.66 -9.93
N PRO A 13 -21.56 -40.25 -9.52
CA PRO A 13 -20.32 -40.26 -10.28
C PRO A 13 -20.15 -41.52 -11.14
N ASP A 14 -19.07 -41.50 -11.91
CA ASP A 14 -18.40 -42.60 -12.61
C ASP A 14 -18.91 -42.99 -14.00
N ASN A 15 -18.05 -42.71 -15.01
CA ASN A 15 -17.62 -43.74 -15.95
C ASN A 15 -16.34 -43.34 -16.69
N VAL A 16 -15.31 -44.16 -16.44
CA VAL A 16 -14.05 -44.23 -17.17
C VAL A 16 -14.30 -44.90 -18.52
N LEU A 17 -13.73 -44.36 -19.61
CA LEU A 17 -13.53 -45.12 -20.84
C LEU A 17 -12.28 -44.60 -21.57
N ALA A 18 -11.25 -45.44 -21.56
CA ALA A 18 -10.08 -45.34 -22.42
C ALA A 18 -10.33 -46.16 -23.71
N TRP A 19 -9.87 -45.62 -24.84
CA TRP A 19 -8.99 -46.26 -25.85
C TRP A 19 -9.28 -45.92 -27.32
N HIS A 20 -8.15 -45.78 -28.03
CA HIS A 20 -7.87 -45.98 -29.46
C HIS A 20 -8.13 -44.85 -30.49
N ARG A 21 -7.00 -44.28 -30.94
CA ARG A 21 -6.81 -43.56 -32.22
C ARG A 21 -6.93 -44.52 -33.42
N PRO A 22 -7.55 -44.07 -34.52
CA PRO A 22 -7.20 -44.51 -35.87
C PRO A 22 -6.21 -43.54 -36.53
N ARG A 23 -5.24 -44.09 -37.28
CA ARG A 23 -4.34 -43.38 -38.20
C ARG A 23 -5.09 -43.03 -39.50
N ASP A 24 -4.95 -41.80 -39.97
CA ASP A 24 -5.33 -41.37 -41.32
C ASP A 24 -4.05 -41.25 -42.19
N PRO A 25 -3.95 -41.89 -43.37
CA PRO A 25 -2.76 -41.89 -44.20
C PRO A 25 -2.91 -40.97 -45.43
N THR A 26 -2.71 -39.65 -45.30
CA THR A 26 -2.38 -38.81 -46.46
C THR A 26 -1.66 -37.51 -46.04
N MET A 27 -0.32 -37.51 -46.00
CA MET A 27 0.43 -36.26 -46.17
C MET A 27 1.74 -36.51 -46.90
N LYS A 28 1.90 -35.76 -47.99
CA LYS A 28 3.00 -35.81 -48.96
C LYS A 28 4.28 -35.24 -48.34
N THR A 29 5.39 -35.92 -48.62
CA THR A 29 6.76 -35.56 -48.27
C THR A 29 7.26 -34.41 -49.15
N CYS A 30 7.83 -33.36 -48.54
CA CYS A 30 8.74 -32.43 -49.21
C CYS A 30 10.17 -32.78 -48.82
N GLU A 31 10.97 -33.14 -49.82
CA GLU A 31 12.41 -33.38 -49.75
C GLU A 31 13.18 -32.07 -49.51
N VAL A 32 14.27 -32.18 -48.74
CA VAL A 32 15.28 -31.13 -48.56
C VAL A 32 16.52 -31.54 -49.35
N PRO A 33 17.05 -30.75 -50.29
CA PRO A 33 18.32 -31.06 -50.91
C PRO A 33 19.49 -30.54 -50.06
N ALA A 34 20.47 -31.41 -49.87
CA ALA A 34 21.78 -31.08 -49.31
C ALA A 34 22.64 -30.34 -50.34
N VAL A 35 23.38 -29.31 -49.91
CA VAL A 35 24.50 -28.75 -50.68
C VAL A 35 25.72 -28.54 -49.78
N THR A 36 26.85 -28.93 -50.36
CA THR A 36 28.16 -29.22 -49.82
C THR A 36 29.04 -27.97 -49.63
N ARG A 37 30.03 -28.11 -48.75
CA ARG A 37 31.07 -27.16 -48.31
C ARG A 37 31.71 -26.28 -49.40
N SER A 38 32.07 -25.05 -49.03
CA SER A 38 33.34 -24.42 -49.39
C SER A 38 33.76 -23.39 -48.34
N ILE A 39 34.97 -23.58 -47.80
CA ILE A 39 35.63 -22.68 -46.86
C ILE A 39 36.54 -21.77 -47.69
N THR A 40 36.24 -20.48 -47.72
CA THR A 40 37.19 -19.45 -48.14
C THR A 40 37.23 -18.36 -47.08
N ALA A 41 38.39 -18.23 -46.45
CA ALA A 41 38.73 -17.17 -45.52
C ALA A 41 38.65 -15.80 -46.20
N PHE A 42 38.05 -14.79 -45.56
CA PHE A 42 38.50 -13.40 -45.53
C PHE A 42 37.58 -12.57 -44.60
N ALA A 43 38.20 -11.61 -43.90
CA ALA A 43 37.63 -10.55 -43.06
C ALA A 43 37.19 -10.94 -41.62
N LEU A 44 38.19 -10.89 -40.72
CA LEU A 44 38.02 -10.48 -39.33
C LEU A 44 37.35 -9.09 -39.30
N LEU A 45 36.04 -9.03 -39.11
CA LEU A 45 35.37 -7.86 -38.56
C LEU A 45 35.13 -8.15 -37.08
N ALA A 46 35.93 -7.54 -36.21
CA ALA A 46 35.66 -7.55 -34.79
C ALA A 46 34.31 -6.82 -34.56
N LEU A 47 33.25 -7.59 -34.32
CA LEU A 47 32.05 -7.04 -33.70
C LEU A 47 32.44 -6.60 -32.29
N ALA A 48 32.72 -5.31 -32.12
CA ALA A 48 32.63 -4.68 -30.82
C ALA A 48 31.16 -4.81 -30.37
N VAL A 49 30.88 -5.80 -29.54
CA VAL A 49 29.64 -5.86 -28.78
C VAL A 49 29.70 -4.71 -27.79
N PHE A 50 29.23 -3.54 -28.22
CA PHE A 50 28.82 -2.50 -27.29
C PHE A 50 27.62 -3.05 -26.54
N VAL A 51 27.87 -3.58 -25.34
CA VAL A 51 26.84 -3.72 -24.32
C VAL A 51 26.48 -2.30 -23.93
N TRP A 52 25.54 -1.70 -24.66
CA TRP A 52 24.81 -0.58 -24.12
C TRP A 52 24.05 -1.15 -22.94
N ALA A 53 24.47 -0.80 -21.73
CA ALA A 53 23.59 -0.88 -20.58
C ALA A 53 22.37 -0.03 -20.97
N THR A 54 21.27 -0.69 -21.33
CA THR A 54 19.99 -0.01 -21.44
C THR A 54 19.75 0.58 -20.06
N ALA A 55 19.82 1.91 -19.95
CA ALA A 55 19.29 2.60 -18.78
C ALA A 55 17.90 2.01 -18.54
N ALA A 56 17.72 1.35 -17.40
CA ALA A 56 16.39 0.92 -17.00
C ALA A 56 15.52 2.19 -17.03
N ALA A 57 14.47 2.18 -17.84
CA ALA A 57 13.52 3.28 -17.83
C ALA A 57 13.04 3.44 -16.38
N GLN A 58 13.32 4.61 -15.79
CA GLN A 58 12.91 4.94 -14.42
C GLN A 58 11.39 4.72 -14.33
N ALA A 59 10.93 4.04 -13.28
CA ALA A 59 9.51 3.89 -13.05
C ALA A 59 8.88 5.28 -12.87
N PRO A 60 7.76 5.60 -13.53
CA PRO A 60 7.07 6.86 -13.30
C PRO A 60 6.70 6.99 -11.81
N ARG A 61 6.75 8.22 -11.27
CA ARG A 61 6.38 8.50 -9.87
C ARG A 61 5.03 7.84 -9.53
N PRO A 62 4.92 7.11 -8.41
CA PRO A 62 3.67 6.47 -8.05
C PRO A 62 2.55 7.50 -7.87
N PRO A 63 1.33 7.25 -8.37
CA PRO A 63 0.17 8.11 -8.14
C PRO A 63 -0.03 8.41 -6.64
N GLY A 64 -0.09 9.69 -6.28
CA GLY A 64 -0.28 10.15 -4.91
C GLY A 64 1.00 10.35 -4.09
N ALA A 65 2.19 10.13 -4.66
CA ALA A 65 3.46 10.53 -4.06
C ALA A 65 3.56 12.07 -3.99
N PRO A 66 4.30 12.64 -3.02
CA PRO A 66 4.62 14.07 -3.03
C PRO A 66 5.37 14.49 -4.30
N ASP A 67 5.21 15.75 -4.71
CA ASP A 67 5.78 16.22 -5.98
C ASP A 67 7.31 16.32 -5.96
N ASP A 68 7.89 16.83 -4.87
CA ASP A 68 9.32 17.14 -4.81
C ASP A 68 10.07 16.25 -3.83
N PRO A 69 11.21 15.67 -4.23
CA PRO A 69 12.21 15.19 -3.30
C PRO A 69 12.80 16.32 -2.47
N PHE A 70 13.31 15.99 -1.28
CA PHE A 70 13.90 16.96 -0.36
C PHE A 70 15.30 16.56 0.09
N LEU A 71 16.29 17.44 -0.12
CA LEU A 71 17.63 17.27 0.42
C LEU A 71 17.74 17.96 1.79
N CYS A 72 17.88 17.17 2.86
CA CYS A 72 17.90 17.64 4.23
C CYS A 72 19.32 17.91 4.74
N TYR A 73 19.54 19.16 5.17
CA TYR A 73 20.77 19.63 5.78
C TYR A 73 20.62 19.70 7.28
N ARG A 74 21.63 19.22 8.01
CA ARG A 74 21.73 19.45 9.44
C ARG A 74 21.95 20.93 9.69
N VAL A 75 21.15 21.50 10.59
CA VAL A 75 21.26 22.91 10.99
C VAL A 75 21.77 23.05 12.42
N ARG A 76 22.36 24.20 12.71
CA ARG A 76 22.53 24.71 14.09
C ARG A 76 21.60 25.91 14.26
N ASP A 77 20.89 25.92 15.39
CA ASP A 77 20.19 27.12 15.87
C ASP A 77 21.25 28.19 16.20
N ALA A 78 21.28 29.24 15.39
CA ALA A 78 22.22 30.34 15.48
C ALA A 78 21.55 31.62 16.02
N GLY A 79 20.27 31.54 16.43
CA GLY A 79 19.41 32.69 16.69
C GLY A 79 19.21 33.05 18.16
N MET A 80 18.95 34.34 18.39
CA MET A 80 18.19 34.86 19.53
C MET A 80 16.88 35.48 19.00
N PRO A 81 15.72 35.22 19.64
CA PRO A 81 15.55 34.31 20.77
C PRO A 81 15.75 32.84 20.35
N ARG A 82 16.23 32.02 21.29
CA ARG A 82 16.32 30.57 21.09
C ARG A 82 14.93 29.98 20.89
N PHE A 83 14.85 28.89 20.14
CA PHE A 83 13.59 28.16 20.00
C PHE A 83 13.01 27.79 21.38
N THR A 84 11.76 28.18 21.62
CA THR A 84 11.04 27.84 22.85
C THR A 84 10.22 26.59 22.61
N PRO A 85 10.45 25.48 23.36
CA PRO A 85 9.70 24.25 23.16
C PRO A 85 8.19 24.43 23.28
N ILE A 86 7.44 23.92 22.30
CA ILE A 86 5.98 24.02 22.20
C ILE A 86 5.37 22.70 22.69
N PRO A 87 4.68 22.68 23.84
CA PRO A 87 4.01 21.48 24.33
C PRO A 87 2.65 21.28 23.65
N GLY A 88 2.19 20.03 23.58
CA GLY A 88 0.79 19.73 23.31
C GLY A 88 0.34 19.78 21.86
N VAL A 89 1.27 19.87 20.89
CA VAL A 89 0.94 19.86 19.46
C VAL A 89 0.31 18.51 19.09
N LEU A 90 -0.93 18.51 18.62
CA LEU A 90 -1.63 17.30 18.21
C LEU A 90 -1.29 17.01 16.76
N LEU A 91 -0.60 15.90 16.51
CA LEU A 91 -0.34 15.37 15.18
C LEU A 91 -1.32 14.25 14.90
N ALA A 92 -2.11 14.35 13.85
CA ALA A 92 -3.05 13.33 13.42
C ALA A 92 -2.76 12.91 11.98
N GLY A 93 -2.54 11.62 11.73
CA GLY A 93 -2.31 11.12 10.38
C GLY A 93 -2.53 9.62 10.21
N PRO A 94 -2.25 9.06 9.02
CA PRO A 94 -2.56 7.67 8.68
C PRO A 94 -1.82 6.62 9.53
N LEU A 95 -0.72 7.01 10.20
CA LEU A 95 0.03 6.10 11.06
C LEU A 95 -0.48 6.14 12.51
N GLU A 96 -0.68 7.32 13.06
CA GLU A 96 -1.16 7.51 14.43
C GLU A 96 -1.71 8.92 14.66
N THR A 97 -2.42 9.08 15.77
CA THR A 97 -2.75 10.37 16.37
C THR A 97 -2.03 10.49 17.70
N VAL A 98 -1.17 11.49 17.85
CA VAL A 98 -0.29 11.66 19.01
C VAL A 98 -0.09 13.14 19.36
N SER A 99 -0.16 13.47 20.64
CA SER A 99 0.24 14.80 21.13
C SER A 99 1.74 14.80 21.44
N VAL A 100 2.49 15.78 20.93
CA VAL A 100 3.95 15.85 21.08
C VAL A 100 4.41 17.19 21.65
N ARG A 101 5.61 17.19 22.25
CA ARG A 101 6.38 18.41 22.49
C ARG A 101 7.31 18.65 21.30
N VAL A 102 7.14 19.78 20.62
CA VAL A 102 8.09 20.27 19.60
C VAL A 102 9.22 20.99 20.31
N ALA A 103 10.46 20.63 19.99
CA ALA A 103 11.68 21.19 20.56
C ALA A 103 12.52 21.80 19.43
N LYS A 104 13.85 21.76 19.55
CA LYS A 104 14.75 22.50 18.67
C LYS A 104 14.71 22.07 17.18
N PRO A 105 15.04 22.98 16.26
CA PRO A 105 15.34 22.66 14.86
C PRO A 105 16.52 21.69 14.75
N LEU A 106 16.41 20.75 13.81
CA LEU A 106 17.40 19.73 13.47
C LEU A 106 17.81 19.82 12.00
N TRP A 107 16.84 20.07 11.12
CA TRP A 107 17.00 20.02 9.67
C TRP A 107 16.45 21.26 8.98
N LEU A 108 17.05 21.61 7.86
CA LEU A 108 16.37 22.33 6.79
C LEU A 108 16.44 21.46 5.55
N CYS A 109 15.28 21.11 5.00
CA CYS A 109 15.17 20.36 3.76
C CYS A 109 14.75 21.26 2.62
N THR A 110 15.54 21.25 1.56
CA THR A 110 15.33 22.02 0.33
C THR A 110 14.68 21.12 -0.72
N PRO A 111 13.67 21.62 -1.47
CA PRO A 111 13.21 20.94 -2.68
C PRO A 111 14.39 20.65 -3.59
N ALA A 112 14.47 19.44 -4.12
CA ALA A 112 15.62 18.95 -4.84
C ALA A 112 15.22 18.18 -6.10
N ASP A 113 15.87 18.52 -7.20
CA ASP A 113 15.83 17.77 -8.45
C ASP A 113 16.74 16.54 -8.33
N VAL A 114 16.14 15.36 -8.33
CA VAL A 114 16.85 14.07 -8.35
C VAL A 114 16.81 13.56 -9.79
N ASN A 115 17.98 13.23 -10.34
CA ASN A 115 18.10 12.64 -11.69
C ASN A 115 17.49 13.46 -12.85
N ALA A 116 17.36 14.79 -12.71
CA ALA A 116 16.84 15.70 -13.73
C ALA A 116 15.33 15.58 -14.00
N GLU A 117 14.55 15.23 -12.98
CA GLU A 117 13.08 15.27 -13.01
C GLU A 117 12.51 16.69 -12.84
N GLY A 118 13.32 17.63 -12.36
CA GLY A 118 12.91 19.00 -12.06
C GLY A 118 12.29 19.15 -10.67
N VAL A 119 11.92 20.38 -10.32
CA VAL A 119 11.28 20.74 -9.04
C VAL A 119 9.97 21.47 -9.35
N ALA A 120 8.86 20.98 -8.79
CA ALA A 120 7.52 21.53 -8.95
C ALA A 120 7.30 22.78 -8.08
N ASP A 121 7.62 22.70 -6.79
CA ASP A 121 7.55 23.80 -5.82
C ASP A 121 8.95 24.10 -5.24
N ALA A 122 9.68 24.98 -5.91
CA ALA A 122 11.00 25.43 -5.45
C ALA A 122 10.94 26.42 -4.26
N ALA A 123 9.75 26.90 -3.89
CA ALA A 123 9.60 27.93 -2.86
C ALA A 123 9.40 27.34 -1.46
N THR A 124 8.67 26.23 -1.36
CA THR A 124 8.30 25.63 -0.07
C THR A 124 9.37 24.68 0.45
N HIS A 125 10.03 25.06 1.54
CA HIS A 125 11.02 24.20 2.21
C HIS A 125 10.37 23.44 3.37
N LEU A 126 11.11 22.52 3.99
CA LEU A 126 10.71 21.87 5.23
C LEU A 126 11.73 22.15 6.35
N GLU A 127 11.29 22.75 7.45
CA GLU A 127 12.08 22.80 8.68
C GLU A 127 11.78 21.56 9.51
N GLY A 128 12.81 20.80 9.86
CA GLY A 128 12.67 19.61 10.68
C GLY A 128 12.95 19.90 12.14
N CYS A 129 11.92 19.85 12.98
CA CYS A 129 12.03 20.05 14.42
C CYS A 129 12.10 18.71 15.16
N LYS A 130 12.85 18.65 16.26
CA LYS A 130 12.82 17.48 17.15
C LYS A 130 11.46 17.41 17.85
N ILE A 131 10.85 16.23 17.91
CA ILE A 131 9.63 16.02 18.70
C ILE A 131 9.82 14.97 19.79
N GLN A 132 9.01 15.07 20.85
CA GLN A 132 9.03 14.16 22.00
C GLN A 132 7.59 13.76 22.38
N PRO A 133 7.17 12.50 22.11
CA PRO A 133 5.87 11.99 22.53
C PRO A 133 5.84 11.61 24.04
N PRO A 134 4.68 11.69 24.72
CA PRO A 134 4.55 11.62 26.19
C PRO A 134 4.67 10.24 26.86
N VAL A 135 4.45 9.11 26.17
CA VAL A 135 4.45 7.74 26.80
C VAL A 135 5.37 6.80 26.03
N ALA A 136 6.01 5.79 26.67
CA ALA A 136 6.82 4.69 26.09
C ALA A 136 6.03 3.36 25.85
N GLY A 137 6.17 2.71 24.67
CA GLY A 137 5.50 1.48 24.16
C GLY A 137 4.25 1.72 23.27
N VAL A 138 3.78 0.86 22.33
CA VAL A 138 4.36 -0.13 21.37
C VAL A 138 3.53 0.04 20.07
N LEU A 139 4.08 0.17 18.85
CA LEU A 139 4.39 -0.96 17.95
C LEU A 139 5.32 -0.56 16.79
N PRO A 140 6.33 -1.39 16.47
CA PRO A 140 6.77 -1.53 15.10
C PRO A 140 5.60 -1.99 14.22
N ARG A 141 5.17 -1.15 13.28
CA ARG A 141 4.30 -1.59 12.17
C ARG A 141 5.17 -1.89 10.96
N LYS A 142 4.92 -3.01 10.31
CA LYS A 142 5.56 -3.32 9.02
C LYS A 142 4.75 -2.64 7.92
N LEU A 143 5.39 -1.76 7.17
CA LEU A 143 4.81 -1.10 6.01
C LEU A 143 5.57 -1.53 4.75
N GLN A 144 4.86 -1.61 3.64
CA GLN A 144 5.45 -1.65 2.32
C GLN A 144 5.30 -0.26 1.69
N LEU A 145 6.42 0.27 1.23
CA LEU A 145 6.52 1.58 0.62
C LEU A 145 7.12 1.39 -0.77
N THR A 146 6.64 2.14 -1.74
CA THR A 146 7.19 2.14 -3.10
C THR A 146 7.72 3.54 -3.41
N ASN A 147 8.92 3.60 -3.97
CA ASN A 147 9.48 4.82 -4.56
C ASN A 147 10.26 4.49 -5.84
N GLU A 148 10.93 5.49 -6.43
CA GLU A 148 11.74 5.34 -7.65
C GLU A 148 12.86 4.29 -7.54
N PHE A 149 13.25 3.91 -6.32
CA PHE A 149 14.27 2.89 -6.05
C PHE A 149 13.69 1.50 -5.77
N GLY A 150 12.36 1.35 -5.85
CA GLY A 150 11.65 0.09 -5.68
C GLY A 150 10.88 -0.02 -4.37
N VAL A 151 10.57 -1.26 -3.99
CA VAL A 151 9.76 -1.57 -2.80
C VAL A 151 10.63 -1.70 -1.56
N LEU A 152 10.31 -0.94 -0.52
CA LEU A 152 10.91 -1.01 0.80
C LEU A 152 9.91 -1.59 1.81
N SER A 153 10.32 -2.66 2.50
CA SER A 153 9.64 -3.12 3.71
C SER A 153 10.35 -2.54 4.94
N ALA A 154 9.62 -1.81 5.79
CA ALA A 154 10.21 -1.20 6.97
C ALA A 154 9.34 -1.36 8.22
N GLU A 155 10.00 -1.56 9.37
CA GLU A 155 9.35 -1.43 10.67
C GLU A 155 9.48 0.00 11.17
N ILE A 156 8.35 0.63 11.50
CA ILE A 156 8.34 2.02 11.95
C ILE A 156 8.45 2.13 13.47
N GLY A 157 9.38 2.94 13.94
CA GLY A 157 9.45 3.34 15.33
C GLY A 157 8.48 4.49 15.63
N ARG A 158 8.73 5.15 16.76
CA ARG A 158 8.05 6.39 17.12
C ARG A 158 8.55 7.56 16.28
N PRO A 159 7.73 8.59 16.10
CA PRO A 159 8.14 9.79 15.43
C PRO A 159 9.06 10.58 16.37
N ASP A 160 10.16 11.08 15.82
CA ASP A 160 11.15 11.87 16.56
C ASP A 160 11.55 13.17 15.84
N CYS A 161 11.03 13.39 14.64
CA CYS A 161 11.10 14.64 13.92
C CYS A 161 9.74 15.01 13.30
N LEU A 162 9.43 16.30 13.28
CA LEU A 162 8.32 16.90 12.55
C LEU A 162 8.89 17.81 11.46
N LEU A 163 8.58 17.55 10.20
CA LEU A 163 8.88 18.42 9.06
C LEU A 163 7.72 19.40 8.85
N VAL A 164 8.02 20.68 8.80
CA VAL A 164 7.05 21.77 8.75
C VAL A 164 7.27 22.61 7.50
N PRO A 165 6.25 22.84 6.65
CA PRO A 165 6.34 23.78 5.53
C PRO A 165 6.89 25.13 5.99
N THR A 166 7.94 25.61 5.33
CA THR A 166 8.77 26.71 5.81
C THR A 166 9.22 27.60 4.67
N ALA A 167 9.12 28.92 4.86
CA ALA A 167 9.67 29.91 3.96
C ALA A 167 11.12 30.20 4.35
N LYS A 168 11.99 30.47 3.37
CA LYS A 168 13.42 30.71 3.61
C LYS A 168 13.93 31.91 2.81
N SER A 169 14.77 32.72 3.45
CA SER A 169 15.49 33.86 2.86
C SER A 169 16.95 33.90 3.31
N LEU A 170 17.83 34.48 2.48
CA LEU A 170 19.24 34.70 2.82
C LEU A 170 19.46 36.04 3.54
N ASP A 171 18.59 37.02 3.29
CA ASP A 171 18.89 38.43 3.60
C ASP A 171 17.97 39.01 4.67
N SER A 172 16.67 38.75 4.56
CA SER A 172 15.62 39.28 5.43
C SER A 172 14.82 38.17 6.11
N GLU A 173 14.05 38.52 7.14
CA GLU A 173 13.08 37.58 7.71
C GLU A 173 11.99 37.30 6.66
N PRO A 174 11.81 36.05 6.22
CA PRO A 174 10.77 35.74 5.26
C PRO A 174 9.37 35.85 5.92
N PRO A 175 8.32 36.14 5.15
CA PRO A 175 6.95 35.97 5.63
C PRO A 175 6.68 34.49 5.93
N LEU A 176 5.50 34.19 6.49
CA LEU A 176 5.01 32.81 6.54
C LEU A 176 4.95 32.20 5.13
N PRO A 177 5.08 30.86 4.99
CA PRO A 177 4.92 30.19 3.72
C PRO A 177 3.61 30.60 3.04
N ALA A 178 3.66 30.87 1.74
CA ALA A 178 2.46 31.03 0.95
C ALA A 178 1.65 29.72 0.92
N ALA A 179 0.39 29.79 0.52
CA ALA A 179 -0.41 28.59 0.26
C ALA A 179 0.33 27.67 -0.73
N ASN A 180 0.47 26.40 -0.37
CA ASN A 180 1.30 25.43 -1.08
C ASN A 180 0.69 24.02 -0.96
N GLY A 181 1.16 23.09 -1.79
CA GLY A 181 0.74 21.69 -1.80
C GLY A 181 1.48 20.78 -0.81
N VAL A 182 2.42 21.30 0.00
CA VAL A 182 3.29 20.50 0.86
C VAL A 182 2.68 20.29 2.25
N ASP A 183 2.60 19.04 2.71
CA ASP A 183 2.13 18.67 4.04
C ASP A 183 3.15 18.89 5.16
N HIS A 184 2.69 18.83 6.41
CA HIS A 184 3.55 18.50 7.55
C HIS A 184 3.79 17.00 7.58
N TYR A 185 4.98 16.60 8.05
CA TYR A 185 5.30 15.18 8.14
C TYR A 185 5.87 14.78 9.51
N ALA A 186 5.27 13.77 10.13
CA ALA A 186 5.88 13.09 11.27
C ALA A 186 6.86 12.03 10.76
N CYS A 187 8.15 12.20 11.06
CA CYS A 187 9.22 11.29 10.68
C CYS A 187 9.50 10.27 11.77
N HIS A 188 9.26 9.01 11.45
CA HIS A 188 9.48 7.83 12.26
C HIS A 188 10.82 7.20 11.93
N ARG A 189 11.64 6.90 12.92
CA ARG A 189 12.86 6.12 12.69
C ARG A 189 12.51 4.75 12.13
N LEU A 190 13.18 4.39 11.05
CA LEU A 190 13.07 3.06 10.47
C LEU A 190 13.97 2.06 11.19
N ARG A 191 13.42 0.87 11.41
CA ARG A 191 14.18 -0.35 11.71
C ARG A 191 14.06 -1.23 10.48
N LEU A 192 15.18 -1.45 9.80
CA LEU A 192 15.20 -2.37 8.68
C LEU A 192 15.00 -3.80 9.21
N SER A 193 14.19 -4.57 8.50
CA SER A 193 14.06 -6.01 8.72
C SER A 193 15.44 -6.66 8.62
N THR A 194 15.80 -7.49 9.60
CA THR A 194 16.98 -8.36 9.50
C THR A 194 16.70 -9.60 8.65
N ASP A 195 15.43 -9.87 8.36
CA ASP A 195 15.01 -10.96 7.48
C ASP A 195 15.08 -10.47 6.03
N GLY A 196 16.07 -10.94 5.28
CA GLY A 196 16.28 -10.62 3.86
C GLY A 196 17.71 -10.16 3.54
N PRO A 197 18.03 -9.93 2.26
CA PRO A 197 19.30 -9.34 1.87
C PRO A 197 19.44 -7.92 2.46
N PRO A 198 20.67 -7.48 2.80
CA PRO A 198 20.89 -6.11 3.25
C PRO A 198 20.50 -5.12 2.15
N PHE A 199 20.11 -3.91 2.58
CA PHE A 199 19.83 -2.83 1.63
C PHE A 199 21.05 -2.56 0.74
N ALA A 200 20.86 -2.70 -0.58
CA ALA A 200 21.87 -2.34 -1.56
C ALA A 200 21.95 -0.81 -1.66
N HIS A 201 23.14 -0.25 -1.45
CA HIS A 201 23.32 1.20 -1.57
C HIS A 201 23.06 1.66 -3.01
N ILE A 202 22.52 2.87 -3.14
CA ILE A 202 22.32 3.52 -4.43
C ILE A 202 23.46 4.50 -4.62
N GLU A 203 24.31 4.26 -5.61
CA GLU A 203 25.55 5.02 -5.81
C GLU A 203 25.34 6.19 -6.79
N GLY A 204 25.97 7.33 -6.49
CA GLY A 204 26.15 8.42 -7.44
C GLY A 204 24.89 9.19 -7.84
N ALA A 205 23.82 9.18 -7.04
CA ALA A 205 22.60 9.92 -7.33
C ALA A 205 22.90 11.42 -7.50
N ARG A 206 22.51 11.99 -8.65
CA ARG A 206 22.68 13.43 -8.93
C ARG A 206 21.52 14.19 -8.33
N VAL A 207 21.82 15.11 -7.42
CA VAL A 207 20.84 15.92 -6.69
C VAL A 207 21.16 17.39 -6.89
N THR A 208 20.20 18.19 -7.33
CA THR A 208 20.34 19.64 -7.47
C THR A 208 19.30 20.34 -6.63
N ASP A 209 19.74 21.18 -5.71
CA ASP A 209 18.87 22.08 -4.96
C ASP A 209 19.34 23.53 -5.13
N GLN A 210 18.71 24.46 -4.42
CA GLN A 210 19.09 25.87 -4.43
C GLN A 210 20.53 26.17 -3.95
N PHE A 211 21.24 25.20 -3.35
CA PHE A 211 22.64 25.34 -2.93
C PHE A 211 23.62 24.77 -3.95
N GLY A 212 23.12 24.15 -5.02
CA GLY A 212 23.89 23.67 -6.15
C GLY A 212 23.72 22.17 -6.40
N THR A 213 24.45 21.66 -7.40
CA THR A 213 24.46 20.25 -7.75
C THR A 213 25.45 19.46 -6.90
N ARG A 214 25.05 18.25 -6.51
CA ARG A 214 25.81 17.31 -5.69
C ARG A 214 25.58 15.89 -6.18
N TYR A 215 26.52 15.00 -5.86
CA TYR A 215 26.38 13.57 -6.08
C TYR A 215 26.45 12.87 -4.72
N VAL A 216 25.46 12.04 -4.44
CA VAL A 216 25.33 11.36 -3.16
C VAL A 216 25.14 9.86 -3.33
N ASP A 217 25.78 9.10 -2.45
CA ASP A 217 25.47 7.69 -2.26
C ASP A 217 24.37 7.59 -1.18
N LEU A 218 23.28 6.91 -1.50
CA LEU A 218 22.18 6.66 -0.59
C LEU A 218 22.42 5.34 0.13
N MET A 219 22.66 5.46 1.43
CA MET A 219 22.92 4.34 2.31
C MET A 219 21.60 3.84 2.89
N THR A 220 21.64 3.19 4.05
CA THR A 220 20.43 2.69 4.74
C THR A 220 19.35 3.77 4.92
N PRO A 221 18.06 3.46 4.64
CA PRO A 221 16.91 4.26 5.05
C PRO A 221 16.95 4.59 6.55
N ARG A 222 16.64 5.84 6.90
CA ARG A 222 16.68 6.36 8.28
C ARG A 222 15.31 6.72 8.82
N HIS A 223 14.51 7.42 8.02
CA HIS A 223 13.17 7.83 8.43
C HIS A 223 12.13 7.48 7.38
N LEU A 224 10.92 7.15 7.87
CA LEU A 224 9.69 7.27 7.11
C LEU A 224 8.96 8.50 7.62
N CYS A 225 8.71 9.46 6.76
CA CYS A 225 7.93 10.64 7.08
C CYS A 225 6.52 10.50 6.50
N ALA A 226 5.54 10.43 7.38
CA ALA A 226 4.12 10.29 7.04
C ALA A 226 3.41 11.64 7.19
N PRO A 227 2.45 11.95 6.30
CA PRO A 227 1.76 13.22 6.31
C PRO A 227 0.87 13.30 7.56
N VAL A 228 0.85 14.46 8.21
CA VAL A 228 0.09 14.70 9.44
C VAL A 228 -0.60 16.06 9.39
N SER A 229 -1.79 16.12 9.96
CA SER A 229 -2.42 17.36 10.34
C SER A 229 -1.79 17.87 11.63
N ASP A 230 -1.32 19.12 11.62
CA ASP A 230 -0.97 19.87 12.82
C ASP A 230 -2.22 20.58 13.35
N ASN A 231 -2.68 20.23 14.54
CA ASN A 231 -3.80 20.87 15.24
C ASN A 231 -5.10 21.05 14.41
N GLY A 232 -5.37 20.13 13.47
CA GLY A 232 -6.61 20.12 12.70
C GLY A 232 -6.56 20.89 11.38
N GLU A 233 -5.38 21.30 10.90
CA GLU A 233 -5.19 21.97 9.60
C GLU A 233 -5.54 21.08 8.37
N GLY A 234 -5.80 19.78 8.57
CA GLY A 234 -6.01 18.80 7.51
C GLY A 234 -4.71 18.22 6.94
N ILE A 235 -4.85 17.31 5.97
CA ILE A 235 -3.77 16.71 5.18
C ILE A 235 -4.11 16.88 3.71
N LYS A 236 -3.18 17.46 2.93
CA LYS A 236 -3.31 17.74 1.50
C LYS A 236 -3.09 16.49 0.67
N ASN A 237 -2.03 15.71 0.97
CA ASN A 237 -1.67 14.50 0.24
C ASN A 237 -1.58 13.30 1.20
N PRO A 238 -2.71 12.71 1.62
CA PRO A 238 -2.70 11.69 2.67
C PRO A 238 -2.07 10.35 2.25
N ALA A 239 -1.91 10.13 0.95
CA ALA A 239 -1.19 8.98 0.39
C ALA A 239 0.33 9.22 0.22
N GLY A 240 0.79 10.47 0.38
CA GLY A 240 2.16 10.88 0.08
C GLY A 240 3.08 10.76 1.28
N TYR A 241 4.09 9.90 1.19
CA TYR A 241 5.09 9.67 2.22
C TYR A 241 6.47 10.09 1.71
N PHE A 242 7.45 10.17 2.62
CA PHE A 242 8.86 10.19 2.25
C PHE A 242 9.64 9.07 2.93
N VAL A 243 10.47 8.38 2.16
CA VAL A 243 11.57 7.58 2.72
C VAL A 243 12.84 8.42 2.67
N CYS A 244 13.40 8.74 3.83
CA CYS A 244 14.63 9.51 3.95
C CYS A 244 15.83 8.58 4.12
N TYR A 245 16.71 8.59 3.13
CA TYR A 245 17.95 7.83 3.08
C TYR A 245 19.09 8.65 3.66
N ARG A 246 20.00 8.00 4.38
CA ARG A 246 21.25 8.67 4.74
C ARG A 246 22.03 8.99 3.46
N ALA A 247 22.25 10.27 3.20
CA ALA A 247 22.99 10.75 2.04
C ALA A 247 24.45 11.00 2.41
N GLN A 248 25.38 10.36 1.72
CA GLN A 248 26.83 10.61 1.85
C GLN A 248 27.37 11.19 0.55
N PRO A 249 28.34 12.11 0.57
CA PRO A 249 28.99 12.56 -0.66
C PRO A 249 29.58 11.36 -1.41
N SER A 250 29.29 11.26 -2.71
CA SER A 250 29.84 10.19 -3.54
C SER A 250 31.31 10.47 -3.82
N LEU A 251 32.19 9.51 -3.54
CA LEU A 251 33.64 9.69 -3.76
C LEU A 251 34.02 9.72 -5.25
N ALA A 252 33.11 9.30 -6.13
CA ALA A 252 33.26 9.40 -7.58
C ALA A 252 32.88 10.79 -8.13
N ALA A 253 32.39 11.70 -7.28
CA ALA A 253 31.91 13.02 -7.70
C ALA A 253 33.04 13.99 -8.09
N PRO A 254 32.76 14.99 -8.94
CA PRO A 254 33.66 16.11 -9.17
C PRO A 254 34.05 16.81 -7.85
N GLN A 255 35.34 17.12 -7.66
CA GLN A 255 35.86 17.61 -6.37
C GLN A 255 35.22 18.93 -5.90
N ASP A 256 34.82 19.80 -6.83
CA ASP A 256 34.14 21.06 -6.57
C ASP A 256 32.74 20.88 -5.97
N THR A 257 32.15 19.68 -6.09
CA THR A 257 30.84 19.34 -5.52
C THR A 257 30.91 18.76 -4.09
N LEU A 258 32.12 18.50 -3.56
CA LEU A 258 32.33 17.79 -2.28
C LEU A 258 32.37 18.69 -1.02
N GLY A 259 32.01 19.97 -1.13
CA GLY A 259 32.12 20.94 -0.02
C GLY A 259 30.87 21.03 0.90
N PRO A 260 31.04 21.37 2.20
CA PRO A 260 29.92 21.62 3.10
C PRO A 260 29.14 22.88 2.68
N VAL A 261 27.80 22.81 2.74
CA VAL A 261 26.95 24.00 2.61
C VAL A 261 27.02 24.74 3.94
N ARG A 262 27.88 25.75 4.06
CA ARG A 262 27.81 26.71 5.18
C ARG A 262 27.02 27.92 4.71
N ARG A 263 25.77 28.02 5.15
CA ARG A 263 24.86 29.13 4.80
C ARG A 263 24.12 29.59 6.04
N LYS A 264 24.12 30.91 6.26
CA LYS A 264 23.27 31.57 7.24
C LYS A 264 21.92 31.81 6.59
N LEU A 265 20.87 31.30 7.20
CA LEU A 265 19.52 31.29 6.65
C LEU A 265 18.57 31.91 7.66
N ARG A 266 17.57 32.61 7.15
CA ARG A 266 16.40 33.05 7.91
C ARG A 266 15.22 32.24 7.42
N VAL A 267 14.48 31.66 8.35
CA VAL A 267 13.31 30.83 8.06
C VAL A 267 12.11 31.31 8.86
N ASN A 268 10.91 31.02 8.37
CA ASN A 268 9.67 31.33 9.08
C ASN A 268 8.60 30.31 8.73
N ASN A 269 7.89 29.83 9.75
CA ASN A 269 6.77 28.90 9.68
C ASN A 269 5.81 29.16 10.85
N GLN A 270 4.81 28.30 11.05
CA GLN A 270 3.81 28.49 12.10
C GLN A 270 4.36 28.47 13.53
N PHE A 271 5.56 27.95 13.75
CA PHE A 271 6.25 27.99 15.04
C PHE A 271 7.08 29.27 15.24
N GLY A 272 7.09 30.16 14.25
CA GLY A 272 7.73 31.46 14.27
C GLY A 272 9.05 31.51 13.49
N PRO A 273 9.67 32.70 13.43
CA PRO A 273 10.91 32.90 12.69
C PRO A 273 12.12 32.29 13.41
N ALA A 274 13.06 31.74 12.64
CA ALA A 274 14.32 31.21 13.15
C ALA A 274 15.51 31.60 12.26
N ARG A 275 16.71 31.56 12.86
CA ARG A 275 17.99 31.77 12.16
C ARG A 275 18.80 30.48 12.25
N LEU A 276 19.09 29.90 11.10
CA LEU A 276 19.70 28.59 10.98
C LEU A 276 21.03 28.69 10.23
N ASP A 277 22.04 28.01 10.74
CA ASP A 277 23.25 27.72 9.98
C ASP A 277 23.11 26.33 9.39
N ALA A 278 22.88 26.22 8.08
CA ALA A 278 23.01 24.94 7.36
C ALA A 278 24.49 24.56 7.33
N ILE A 279 24.78 23.26 7.54
CA ILE A 279 26.15 22.79 7.73
C ILE A 279 26.53 21.68 6.76
N VAL A 280 25.75 20.60 6.74
CA VAL A 280 26.09 19.38 6.01
C VAL A 280 24.82 18.65 5.61
N GLN A 281 24.81 18.13 4.39
CA GLN A 281 23.77 17.20 3.93
C GLN A 281 23.77 15.96 4.81
N ALA A 282 22.59 15.47 5.16
CA ALA A 282 22.45 14.34 6.05
C ALA A 282 21.50 13.28 5.50
N GLU A 283 20.38 13.70 4.91
CA GLU A 283 19.38 12.80 4.37
C GLU A 283 18.84 13.31 3.04
N LEU A 284 18.50 12.39 2.14
CA LEU A 284 17.69 12.65 0.95
C LEU A 284 16.34 11.96 1.14
N CYS A 285 15.28 12.74 1.21
CA CYS A 285 13.90 12.29 1.37
C CYS A 285 13.25 12.15 0.01
N ILE A 286 12.88 10.91 -0.32
CA ILE A 286 12.39 10.51 -1.64
C ILE A 286 10.88 10.33 -1.57
N PRO A 287 10.11 10.96 -2.48
CA PRO A 287 8.68 10.76 -2.57
C PRO A 287 8.35 9.28 -2.64
N SER A 288 7.46 8.84 -1.77
CA SER A 288 7.08 7.45 -1.63
C SER A 288 5.58 7.36 -1.45
N VAL A 289 5.00 6.25 -1.86
CA VAL A 289 3.62 5.91 -1.50
C VAL A 289 3.64 4.68 -0.63
N ARG A 290 2.65 4.58 0.26
CA ARG A 290 2.35 3.32 0.92
C ARG A 290 1.77 2.40 -0.15
N ALA A 291 2.53 1.39 -0.55
CA ALA A 291 1.98 0.31 -1.37
C ALA A 291 0.77 -0.26 -0.61
N PRO A 292 -0.39 -0.45 -1.26
CA PRO A 292 -1.48 -1.17 -0.61
C PRO A 292 -0.92 -2.52 -0.12
N GLY A 293 -1.33 -2.99 1.05
CA GLY A 293 -0.89 -4.31 1.51
C GLY A 293 -1.57 -5.42 0.67
N PRO A 294 -2.35 -6.30 1.29
CA PRO A 294 -3.24 -7.21 0.57
C PRO A 294 -4.12 -6.49 -0.46
N ARG A 295 -4.06 -6.94 -1.72
CA ARG A 295 -4.93 -6.49 -2.81
C ARG A 295 -5.70 -7.70 -3.31
N GLY A 296 -6.92 -7.85 -2.83
CA GLY A 296 -7.77 -8.98 -3.11
C GLY A 296 -8.78 -8.71 -4.20
N CYS A 297 -9.26 -9.79 -4.80
CA CYS A 297 -10.50 -9.78 -5.55
C CYS A 297 -11.32 -11.01 -5.13
N PHE A 298 -12.58 -10.80 -4.77
CA PHE A 298 -13.50 -11.89 -4.47
C PHE A 298 -13.95 -12.60 -5.76
N SER A 299 -14.43 -13.83 -5.59
CA SER A 299 -14.94 -14.68 -6.69
C SER A 299 -13.84 -15.15 -7.64
N ARG A 300 -14.24 -15.78 -8.75
CA ARG A 300 -13.37 -16.42 -9.73
C ARG A 300 -13.53 -15.79 -11.10
N ASP A 301 -12.46 -15.82 -11.87
CA ASP A 301 -12.52 -15.57 -13.30
C ASP A 301 -12.83 -16.85 -14.10
N SER A 302 -12.95 -16.70 -15.42
CA SER A 302 -13.28 -17.79 -16.34
C SER A 302 -12.05 -18.59 -16.83
N SER A 303 -10.86 -18.30 -16.31
CA SER A 303 -9.64 -19.02 -16.68
C SER A 303 -9.64 -20.45 -16.10
N PRO A 304 -8.78 -21.36 -16.60
CA PRO A 304 -8.70 -22.73 -16.08
C PRO A 304 -8.36 -22.82 -14.59
N THR A 305 -7.57 -21.88 -14.06
CA THR A 305 -7.25 -21.81 -12.62
C THR A 305 -8.36 -21.10 -11.83
N GLY A 306 -9.21 -20.34 -12.52
CA GLY A 306 -10.21 -19.45 -11.94
C GLY A 306 -9.62 -18.14 -11.39
N PHE A 307 -8.35 -17.84 -11.66
CA PHE A 307 -7.70 -16.59 -11.22
C PHE A 307 -6.55 -16.08 -12.12
N ASP A 308 -6.35 -16.61 -13.34
CA ASP A 308 -5.27 -16.13 -14.22
C ASP A 308 -5.44 -14.65 -14.59
N ALA A 309 -6.66 -14.22 -14.90
CA ALA A 309 -6.98 -12.84 -15.23
C ALA A 309 -6.93 -11.94 -13.98
N ILE A 310 -7.36 -12.45 -12.82
CA ILE A 310 -7.19 -11.77 -11.53
C ILE A 310 -5.70 -11.51 -11.25
N VAL A 311 -4.86 -12.52 -11.44
CA VAL A 311 -3.40 -12.41 -11.26
C VAL A 311 -2.77 -11.46 -12.26
N ALA A 312 -3.21 -11.48 -13.52
CA ALA A 312 -2.77 -10.58 -14.58
C ALA A 312 -3.16 -9.12 -14.29
N ALA A 313 -4.31 -8.90 -13.65
CA ALA A 313 -4.76 -7.58 -13.22
C ALA A 313 -3.96 -7.01 -12.02
N GLY A 314 -3.01 -7.77 -11.46
CA GLY A 314 -2.11 -7.31 -10.40
C GLY A 314 -2.57 -7.61 -8.97
N PHE A 315 -3.68 -8.32 -8.79
CA PHE A 315 -4.13 -8.75 -7.46
C PHE A 315 -3.14 -9.74 -6.82
N THR A 316 -2.92 -9.58 -5.52
CA THR A 316 -1.98 -10.37 -4.73
C THR A 316 -2.66 -11.35 -3.78
N VAL A 317 -3.94 -11.13 -3.50
CA VAL A 317 -4.76 -12.01 -2.66
C VAL A 317 -5.88 -12.62 -3.49
N ILE A 318 -5.91 -13.93 -3.53
CA ILE A 318 -6.82 -14.70 -4.38
C ILE A 318 -7.78 -15.46 -3.48
N ASP A 319 -9.09 -15.36 -3.74
CA ASP A 319 -10.08 -16.21 -3.10
C ASP A 319 -9.92 -17.65 -3.61
N THR A 320 -9.28 -18.54 -2.84
CA THR A 320 -8.90 -19.89 -3.31
C THR A 320 -9.79 -21.01 -2.78
N GLY A 321 -10.63 -20.77 -1.78
CA GLY A 321 -11.21 -21.85 -0.97
C GLY A 321 -10.13 -22.62 -0.18
N THR A 322 -10.46 -23.84 0.26
CA THR A 322 -9.66 -24.61 1.25
C THR A 322 -8.74 -25.69 0.67
N ASP A 323 -8.68 -25.86 -0.65
CA ASP A 323 -7.83 -26.90 -1.27
C ASP A 323 -6.32 -26.60 -1.07
N PRO A 324 -5.56 -27.44 -0.35
CA PRO A 324 -4.14 -27.18 -0.08
C PRO A 324 -3.24 -27.21 -1.32
N GLY A 325 -3.62 -27.99 -2.33
CA GLY A 325 -2.92 -28.05 -3.62
C GLY A 325 -3.05 -26.72 -4.37
N VAL A 326 -4.27 -26.18 -4.44
CA VAL A 326 -4.52 -24.86 -5.06
C VAL A 326 -3.75 -23.77 -4.31
N VAL A 327 -3.89 -23.70 -2.98
CA VAL A 327 -3.20 -22.68 -2.16
C VAL A 327 -1.69 -22.75 -2.33
N SER A 328 -1.11 -23.94 -2.31
CA SER A 328 0.35 -24.12 -2.42
C SER A 328 0.87 -23.84 -3.84
N SER A 329 0.04 -24.05 -4.86
CA SER A 329 0.38 -23.79 -6.27
C SER A 329 0.27 -22.33 -6.68
N LEU A 330 -0.22 -21.43 -5.81
CA LEU A 330 -0.38 -20.03 -6.15
C LEU A 330 0.93 -19.42 -6.68
N PRO A 331 0.88 -18.59 -7.75
CA PRO A 331 2.07 -17.96 -8.32
C PRO A 331 2.90 -17.17 -7.30
N ALA A 332 4.18 -16.94 -7.60
CA ALA A 332 5.04 -16.11 -6.76
C ALA A 332 4.42 -14.73 -6.49
N GLY A 333 4.52 -14.25 -5.26
CA GLY A 333 3.89 -13.00 -4.82
C GLY A 333 2.37 -13.07 -4.58
N ARG A 334 1.72 -14.21 -4.82
CA ARG A 334 0.27 -14.41 -4.58
C ARG A 334 0.03 -15.26 -3.35
N ARG A 335 -1.03 -14.93 -2.63
CA ARG A 335 -1.47 -15.59 -1.40
C ARG A 335 -2.99 -15.78 -1.40
N ALA A 336 -3.45 -16.72 -0.58
CA ALA A 336 -4.83 -17.17 -0.50
C ALA A 336 -5.62 -16.40 0.55
N LEU A 337 -6.78 -15.87 0.17
CA LEU A 337 -7.88 -15.65 1.09
C LEU A 337 -8.71 -16.95 1.13
N VAL A 338 -8.67 -17.64 2.27
CA VAL A 338 -9.27 -18.97 2.40
C VAL A 338 -10.69 -18.83 2.93
N TRP A 339 -11.70 -18.99 2.06
CA TRP A 339 -13.10 -18.99 2.46
C TRP A 339 -13.47 -20.24 3.27
N LEU A 340 -14.02 -20.05 4.48
CA LEU A 340 -14.37 -21.13 5.40
C LEU A 340 -15.87 -21.39 5.53
N GLY A 341 -16.69 -20.78 4.66
CA GLY A 341 -18.15 -20.85 4.74
C GLY A 341 -18.75 -19.55 5.29
N ASN A 342 -20.04 -19.58 5.58
CA ASN A 342 -20.80 -18.42 6.02
C ASN A 342 -21.60 -18.64 7.31
N TYR A 343 -22.01 -17.52 7.91
CA TYR A 343 -22.93 -17.47 9.04
C TYR A 343 -24.36 -17.22 8.54
N ASP A 344 -25.28 -18.12 8.86
CA ASP A 344 -26.69 -17.96 8.49
C ASP A 344 -27.39 -17.02 9.47
N ASN A 345 -27.68 -15.80 9.02
CA ASN A 345 -28.35 -14.77 9.81
C ASN A 345 -29.85 -15.05 10.07
N THR A 346 -30.42 -16.10 9.49
CA THR A 346 -31.81 -16.52 9.73
C THR A 346 -31.93 -17.55 10.83
N THR A 347 -30.95 -18.45 10.92
CA THR A 347 -30.91 -19.52 11.93
C THR A 347 -29.92 -19.25 13.06
N CYS A 348 -29.04 -18.26 12.89
CA CYS A 348 -27.95 -17.93 13.80
C CYS A 348 -27.00 -19.12 14.00
N THR A 349 -26.62 -19.77 12.90
CA THR A 349 -25.73 -20.94 12.91
C THR A 349 -24.72 -20.91 11.77
N TRP A 350 -23.65 -21.70 11.90
CA TRP A 350 -22.65 -21.88 10.85
C TRP A 350 -23.10 -22.87 9.78
N ASP A 351 -22.84 -22.56 8.51
CA ASP A 351 -23.07 -23.50 7.40
C ASP A 351 -22.03 -24.66 7.35
N ARG A 352 -20.91 -24.49 8.05
CA ARG A 352 -19.84 -25.48 8.26
C ARG A 352 -19.67 -25.77 9.74
N SER A 353 -19.63 -27.06 10.08
CA SER A 353 -19.33 -27.52 11.45
C SER A 353 -17.88 -27.25 11.82
N ASP A 354 -17.60 -27.22 13.11
CA ASP A 354 -16.22 -27.07 13.62
C ASP A 354 -15.31 -28.24 13.16
N ASP A 355 -15.83 -29.47 13.08
CA ASP A 355 -15.10 -30.61 12.51
C ASP A 355 -14.68 -30.37 11.06
N TRP A 356 -15.55 -29.73 10.26
CA TRP A 356 -15.22 -29.35 8.89
C TRP A 356 -14.10 -28.30 8.88
N ILE A 357 -14.15 -27.32 9.77
CA ILE A 357 -13.11 -26.29 9.91
C ILE A 357 -11.78 -26.93 10.27
N VAL A 358 -11.75 -27.82 11.26
CA VAL A 358 -10.53 -28.56 11.63
C VAL A 358 -9.97 -29.32 10.43
N ALA A 359 -10.82 -30.07 9.71
CA ALA A 359 -10.40 -30.87 8.56
C ALA A 359 -9.86 -30.04 7.38
N ASN A 360 -10.28 -28.78 7.24
CA ASN A 360 -9.91 -27.92 6.11
C ASN A 360 -8.83 -26.88 6.44
N VAL A 361 -8.68 -26.50 7.71
CA VAL A 361 -7.66 -25.54 8.15
C VAL A 361 -6.38 -26.26 8.58
N ALA A 362 -6.46 -27.40 9.26
CA ALA A 362 -5.26 -28.12 9.72
C ALA A 362 -4.27 -28.47 8.58
N PRO A 363 -4.72 -28.86 7.37
CA PRO A 363 -3.81 -29.09 6.24
C PRO A 363 -3.11 -27.83 5.69
N LEU A 364 -3.64 -26.65 5.99
CA LEU A 364 -3.10 -25.35 5.56
C LEU A 364 -2.20 -24.71 6.62
N ALA A 365 -2.16 -25.25 7.84
CA ALA A 365 -1.44 -24.67 8.97
C ALA A 365 0.05 -24.44 8.65
N GLY A 366 0.55 -23.23 8.92
CA GLY A 366 1.93 -22.84 8.66
C GLY A 366 2.27 -22.64 7.17
N ASN A 367 1.32 -22.81 6.24
CA ASN A 367 1.59 -22.62 4.82
C ASN A 367 1.91 -21.13 4.52
N PRO A 368 3.07 -20.79 3.93
CA PRO A 368 3.47 -19.42 3.59
C PRO A 368 2.51 -18.71 2.62
N LYS A 369 1.67 -19.47 1.91
CA LYS A 369 0.71 -18.98 0.92
C LYS A 369 -0.65 -18.55 1.47
N VAL A 370 -1.03 -18.87 2.70
CA VAL A 370 -2.29 -18.36 3.28
C VAL A 370 -2.11 -16.89 3.65
N GLU A 371 -2.90 -15.96 3.13
CA GLU A 371 -2.89 -14.57 3.61
C GLU A 371 -3.78 -14.43 4.86
N ALA A 372 -5.02 -14.91 4.78
CA ALA A 372 -5.99 -14.87 5.87
C ALA A 372 -7.07 -15.95 5.68
N TYR A 373 -7.71 -16.35 6.77
CA TYR A 373 -8.92 -17.18 6.75
C TYR A 373 -10.16 -16.30 6.82
N ASN A 374 -10.98 -16.31 5.76
CA ASN A 374 -12.24 -15.57 5.70
C ASN A 374 -13.37 -16.41 6.30
N LEU A 375 -13.86 -15.98 7.46
CA LEU A 375 -14.76 -16.75 8.30
C LEU A 375 -16.23 -16.61 7.91
N ALA A 376 -16.62 -15.43 7.42
CA ALA A 376 -18.02 -15.12 7.16
C ALA A 376 -18.16 -13.85 6.32
N ASP A 377 -19.30 -13.77 5.63
CA ASP A 377 -19.81 -12.60 4.96
C ASP A 377 -21.00 -12.06 5.75
N GLU A 378 -20.80 -10.90 6.38
CA GLU A 378 -21.77 -10.15 7.14
C GLU A 378 -22.57 -10.92 8.23
N PRO A 379 -21.93 -11.49 9.28
CA PRO A 379 -22.68 -11.96 10.45
C PRO A 379 -23.36 -10.77 11.15
N ARG A 380 -24.68 -10.77 11.32
CA ARG A 380 -25.50 -9.61 11.72
C ARG A 380 -25.94 -9.68 13.18
N LEU A 381 -25.30 -8.90 14.05
CA LEU A 381 -25.65 -8.83 15.48
C LEU A 381 -27.12 -8.46 15.75
N TRP A 382 -27.71 -7.58 14.93
CA TRP A 382 -29.10 -7.13 15.07
C TRP A 382 -30.14 -8.20 14.66
N GLN A 383 -29.73 -9.24 13.94
CA GLN A 383 -30.58 -10.39 13.64
C GLN A 383 -30.26 -11.56 14.58
N CYS A 384 -28.97 -11.74 14.88
CA CYS A 384 -28.45 -12.82 15.69
C CYS A 384 -27.62 -12.25 16.85
N PRO A 385 -28.19 -12.13 18.06
CA PRO A 385 -27.48 -11.60 19.23
C PRO A 385 -26.20 -12.36 19.59
N SER A 386 -26.08 -13.63 19.20
CA SER A 386 -24.89 -14.48 19.42
C SER A 386 -23.77 -14.26 18.39
N ALA A 387 -24.05 -13.60 17.25
CA ALA A 387 -23.17 -13.61 16.08
C ALA A 387 -21.72 -13.17 16.37
N VAL A 388 -21.55 -12.15 17.22
CA VAL A 388 -20.21 -11.67 17.62
C VAL A 388 -19.46 -12.74 18.43
N GLY A 389 -20.14 -13.38 19.38
CA GLY A 389 -19.56 -14.45 20.20
C GLY A 389 -19.24 -15.70 19.38
N ASP A 390 -20.14 -16.06 18.47
CA ASP A 390 -19.96 -17.20 17.57
C ASP A 390 -18.78 -16.98 16.62
N LEU A 391 -18.65 -15.76 16.07
CA LEU A 391 -17.51 -15.36 15.24
C LEU A 391 -16.18 -15.40 16.03
N ALA A 392 -16.17 -14.91 17.27
CA ALA A 392 -15.00 -14.95 18.14
C ALA A 392 -14.58 -16.40 18.47
N ALA A 393 -15.54 -17.28 18.73
CA ALA A 393 -15.28 -18.70 18.96
C ALA A 393 -14.72 -19.39 17.70
N ARG A 394 -15.28 -19.11 16.52
CA ARG A 394 -14.78 -19.62 15.24
C ARG A 394 -13.37 -19.10 14.94
N SER A 395 -13.09 -17.83 15.21
CA SER A 395 -11.75 -17.26 15.10
C SER A 395 -10.78 -18.01 16.02
N ALA A 396 -11.12 -18.18 17.30
CA ALA A 396 -10.28 -18.92 18.25
C ALA A 396 -9.98 -20.36 17.81
N LEU A 397 -10.96 -21.06 17.24
CA LEU A 397 -10.76 -22.39 16.66
C LEU A 397 -9.73 -22.37 15.53
N VAL A 398 -9.87 -21.46 14.56
CA VAL A 398 -8.90 -21.31 13.45
C VAL A 398 -7.51 -20.97 13.98
N LYS A 399 -7.41 -20.05 14.95
CA LYS A 399 -6.13 -19.66 15.58
C LYS A 399 -5.47 -20.81 16.35
N SER A 400 -6.25 -21.74 16.90
CA SER A 400 -5.70 -22.93 17.56
C SER A 400 -5.02 -23.91 16.58
N LEU A 401 -5.43 -23.87 15.30
CA LEU A 401 -4.90 -24.71 14.23
C LEU A 401 -3.73 -24.03 13.50
N ASP A 402 -3.85 -22.73 13.23
CA ASP A 402 -2.86 -21.94 12.50
C ASP A 402 -2.65 -20.55 13.14
N PRO A 403 -1.90 -20.46 14.27
CA PRO A 403 -1.77 -19.22 15.02
C PRO A 403 -1.03 -18.11 14.25
N GLY A 404 -0.23 -18.49 13.24
CA GLY A 404 0.57 -17.56 12.44
C GLY A 404 -0.21 -16.76 11.40
N ARG A 405 -1.48 -17.11 11.15
CA ARG A 405 -2.33 -16.46 10.12
C ARG A 405 -3.51 -15.70 10.70
N PRO A 406 -3.85 -14.53 10.15
CA PRO A 406 -4.97 -13.75 10.64
C PRO A 406 -6.32 -14.37 10.25
N THR A 407 -7.32 -14.20 11.10
CA THR A 407 -8.72 -14.41 10.73
C THR A 407 -9.34 -13.10 10.23
N PHE A 408 -10.25 -13.22 9.26
CA PHE A 408 -10.89 -12.11 8.58
C PHE A 408 -12.40 -12.38 8.49
N ALA A 409 -13.22 -11.33 8.56
CA ALA A 409 -14.65 -11.41 8.24
C ALA A 409 -15.13 -10.07 7.67
N VAL A 410 -16.04 -10.14 6.71
CA VAL A 410 -16.68 -8.95 6.14
C VAL A 410 -17.80 -8.50 7.08
N ILE A 411 -17.77 -7.24 7.50
CA ILE A 411 -18.75 -6.63 8.40
C ILE A 411 -19.43 -5.49 7.65
N GLN A 412 -20.76 -5.61 7.54
CA GLN A 412 -21.59 -4.61 6.89
C GLN A 412 -21.95 -3.46 7.83
N PRO A 413 -22.42 -2.34 7.30
CA PRO A 413 -22.84 -1.21 8.10
C PRO A 413 -24.23 -1.46 8.72
N HIS A 414 -24.44 -0.94 9.91
CA HIS A 414 -25.73 -0.89 10.60
C HIS A 414 -25.84 0.46 11.28
N PHE A 415 -27.05 0.98 11.42
CA PHE A 415 -27.31 2.33 11.90
C PHE A 415 -28.57 2.35 12.78
N PRO A 416 -28.62 3.21 13.82
CA PRO A 416 -27.68 4.31 14.12
C PRO A 416 -26.42 3.91 14.92
N GLU A 417 -26.33 2.68 15.43
CA GLU A 417 -25.19 2.22 16.22
C GLU A 417 -23.92 2.06 15.39
N ASN A 418 -22.73 2.06 16.02
CA ASN A 418 -21.50 1.73 15.33
C ASN A 418 -21.43 0.21 15.04
N PRO A 419 -21.42 -0.22 13.77
CA PRO A 419 -21.50 -1.63 13.41
C PRO A 419 -20.20 -2.40 13.66
N TYR A 420 -19.06 -1.71 13.74
CA TYR A 420 -17.75 -2.34 13.85
C TYR A 420 -17.30 -2.56 15.29
N ALA A 421 -17.73 -1.67 16.21
CA ALA A 421 -17.31 -1.72 17.60
C ALA A 421 -17.52 -3.08 18.29
N PRO A 422 -18.67 -3.78 18.11
CA PRO A 422 -18.87 -5.09 18.71
C PRO A 422 -17.90 -6.17 18.20
N TYR A 423 -17.39 -6.05 16.98
CA TYR A 423 -16.55 -7.07 16.33
C TYR A 423 -15.05 -6.86 16.58
N VAL A 424 -14.65 -5.78 17.26
CA VAL A 424 -13.25 -5.57 17.65
C VAL A 424 -12.80 -6.68 18.59
N GLY A 425 -11.82 -7.46 18.16
CA GLY A 425 -11.31 -8.62 18.90
C GLY A 425 -12.06 -9.94 18.63
N ALA A 426 -13.15 -9.92 17.86
CA ALA A 426 -13.80 -11.14 17.37
C ALA A 426 -13.05 -11.76 16.17
N VAL A 427 -12.34 -10.93 15.40
CA VAL A 427 -11.44 -11.33 14.30
C VAL A 427 -10.18 -10.46 14.29
N ASP A 428 -9.09 -10.97 13.72
CA ASP A 428 -7.83 -10.21 13.58
C ASP A 428 -7.95 -9.02 12.61
N ILE A 429 -8.76 -9.16 11.56
CA ILE A 429 -8.95 -8.14 10.50
C ILE A 429 -10.44 -8.02 10.19
N ILE A 430 -10.96 -6.78 10.22
CA ILE A 430 -12.32 -6.49 9.76
C ILE A 430 -12.29 -6.11 8.28
N GLY A 431 -13.08 -6.79 7.46
CA GLY A 431 -13.43 -6.37 6.10
C GLY A 431 -14.55 -5.36 6.17
N VAL A 432 -14.30 -4.14 5.69
CA VAL A 432 -15.23 -3.02 5.85
C VAL A 432 -16.10 -2.91 4.60
N ASP A 433 -17.31 -3.45 4.66
CA ASP A 433 -18.26 -3.38 3.54
C ASP A 433 -19.01 -2.05 3.59
N ARG A 434 -18.74 -1.17 2.62
CA ARG A 434 -19.52 0.04 2.41
C ARG A 434 -19.42 0.55 0.97
N TYR A 435 -20.33 0.09 0.13
CA TYR A 435 -20.39 0.49 -1.28
C TYR A 435 -21.02 1.88 -1.51
N PRO A 436 -20.33 2.80 -2.23
CA PRO A 436 -20.82 4.16 -2.43
C PRO A 436 -21.80 4.32 -3.59
N CYS A 437 -21.76 3.47 -4.62
CA CYS A 437 -22.41 3.69 -5.92
C CYS A 437 -23.69 2.86 -6.14
N SER A 438 -24.85 3.51 -6.16
CA SER A 438 -26.14 2.85 -6.44
C SER A 438 -26.86 3.46 -7.65
N TRP A 439 -27.83 2.72 -8.20
CA TRP A 439 -28.70 3.22 -9.27
C TRP A 439 -29.52 4.43 -8.84
N ALA A 440 -29.96 4.45 -7.57
CA ALA A 440 -30.86 5.48 -7.07
C ALA A 440 -30.16 6.79 -6.69
N ALA A 441 -28.92 6.70 -6.17
CA ALA A 441 -28.24 7.85 -5.55
C ALA A 441 -26.94 8.25 -6.28
N GLY A 442 -26.55 7.55 -7.34
CA GLY A 442 -25.20 7.68 -7.89
C GLY A 442 -24.15 7.23 -6.87
N CYS A 443 -22.93 7.77 -6.96
CA CYS A 443 -21.88 7.51 -5.98
C CYS A 443 -21.90 8.57 -4.87
N VAL A 444 -21.98 8.09 -3.62
CA VAL A 444 -21.99 8.95 -2.42
C VAL A 444 -20.77 8.61 -1.56
N TYR A 445 -19.64 9.28 -1.82
CA TYR A 445 -18.36 8.98 -1.16
C TYR A 445 -18.30 9.34 0.32
N ALA A 446 -19.15 10.26 0.78
CA ALA A 446 -19.32 10.57 2.21
C ALA A 446 -19.64 9.32 3.05
N LYS A 447 -20.22 8.27 2.45
CA LYS A 447 -20.42 6.96 3.09
C LYS A 447 -19.10 6.32 3.55
N ILE A 448 -18.03 6.48 2.77
CA ILE A 448 -16.68 6.01 3.11
C ILE A 448 -16.18 6.86 4.28
N ASP A 449 -16.24 8.19 4.19
CA ASP A 449 -15.75 9.10 5.24
C ASP A 449 -16.44 8.88 6.60
N GLU A 450 -17.77 8.75 6.60
CA GLU A 450 -18.56 8.38 7.78
C GLU A 450 -18.08 7.05 8.38
N THR A 451 -17.82 6.07 7.52
CA THR A 451 -17.32 4.75 7.92
C THR A 451 -15.94 4.85 8.56
N LEU A 452 -15.04 5.68 8.01
CA LEU A 452 -13.74 5.94 8.63
C LEU A 452 -13.89 6.53 10.03
N GLY A 453 -14.82 7.48 10.22
CA GLY A 453 -15.15 8.02 11.54
C GLY A 453 -15.63 6.93 12.52
N LEU A 454 -16.45 5.99 12.06
CA LEU A 454 -16.90 4.85 12.88
C LEU A 454 -15.74 3.90 13.24
N LEU A 455 -14.84 3.60 12.30
CA LEU A 455 -13.68 2.74 12.56
C LEU A 455 -12.73 3.36 13.60
N GLU A 456 -12.49 4.67 13.52
CA GLU A 456 -11.67 5.39 14.49
C GLU A 456 -12.33 5.47 15.86
N ALA A 457 -13.65 5.75 15.92
CA ALA A 457 -14.40 5.74 17.17
C ALA A 457 -14.40 4.36 17.85
N ALA A 458 -14.51 3.29 17.07
CA ALA A 458 -14.43 1.90 17.54
C ALA A 458 -12.99 1.46 17.87
N LYS A 459 -11.98 2.24 17.47
CA LYS A 459 -10.55 1.90 17.58
C LYS A 459 -10.24 0.56 16.89
N VAL A 460 -10.80 0.33 15.71
CA VAL A 460 -10.54 -0.89 14.93
C VAL A 460 -9.02 -0.98 14.65
N PRO A 461 -8.35 -2.06 15.11
CA PRO A 461 -6.90 -2.12 15.05
C PRO A 461 -6.41 -2.31 13.61
N ARG A 462 -7.06 -3.20 12.85
CA ARG A 462 -6.69 -3.61 11.49
C ARG A 462 -7.94 -3.81 10.65
N TYR A 463 -7.94 -3.28 9.44
CA TYR A 463 -9.04 -3.44 8.51
C TYR A 463 -8.59 -3.40 7.05
N TRP A 464 -9.38 -4.08 6.20
CA TRP A 464 -9.30 -3.99 4.75
C TRP A 464 -10.59 -3.40 4.20
N ALA A 465 -10.49 -2.50 3.24
CA ALA A 465 -11.65 -1.96 2.55
C ALA A 465 -12.27 -3.02 1.63
N ILE A 466 -13.60 -3.12 1.59
CA ILE A 466 -14.27 -3.86 0.51
C ILE A 466 -14.68 -2.82 -0.54
N VAL A 467 -14.00 -2.85 -1.68
CA VAL A 467 -14.12 -1.83 -2.73
C VAL A 467 -15.14 -2.27 -3.77
N GLN A 468 -16.01 -1.36 -4.19
CA GLN A 468 -17.05 -1.65 -5.16
C GLN A 468 -16.44 -1.77 -6.56
N ALA A 469 -16.65 -2.91 -7.22
CA ALA A 469 -16.55 -3.01 -8.67
C ALA A 469 -17.51 -4.11 -9.13
N PHE A 470 -18.80 -3.85 -8.97
CA PHE A 470 -19.87 -4.75 -9.38
C PHE A 470 -21.19 -3.99 -9.54
N ALA A 471 -22.20 -4.67 -10.08
CA ALA A 471 -23.59 -4.22 -10.08
C ALA A 471 -24.53 -5.34 -9.64
N ASP A 472 -25.69 -4.95 -9.12
CA ASP A 472 -26.86 -5.79 -8.93
C ASP A 472 -28.15 -4.96 -9.07
N SER A 473 -29.25 -5.42 -8.47
CA SER A 473 -30.52 -4.69 -8.50
C SER A 473 -30.51 -3.33 -7.76
N TYR A 474 -29.54 -3.11 -6.87
CA TYR A 474 -29.40 -1.90 -6.06
C TYR A 474 -28.13 -1.13 -6.41
N TYR A 475 -26.99 -1.82 -6.45
CA TYR A 475 -25.68 -1.27 -6.79
C TYR A 475 -25.43 -1.27 -8.30
N ARG A 476 -24.59 -0.35 -8.76
CA ARG A 476 -24.19 -0.26 -10.17
C ARG A 476 -22.67 -0.28 -10.30
N TRP A 477 -22.19 -0.62 -11.49
CA TRP A 477 -20.79 -0.45 -11.84
C TRP A 477 -20.39 1.03 -11.69
N PRO A 478 -19.28 1.35 -11.00
CA PRO A 478 -18.69 2.69 -11.04
C PRO A 478 -18.11 2.98 -12.42
N THR A 479 -17.94 4.25 -12.79
CA THR A 479 -17.02 4.63 -13.88
C THR A 479 -15.56 4.54 -13.42
N VAL A 480 -14.61 4.69 -14.33
CA VAL A 480 -13.17 4.76 -14.01
C VAL A 480 -12.87 5.90 -13.02
N GLU A 481 -13.44 7.09 -13.25
CA GLU A 481 -13.27 8.25 -12.37
C GLU A 481 -13.90 8.00 -11.00
N GLU A 482 -15.06 7.35 -10.96
CA GLU A 482 -15.74 7.03 -9.71
C GLU A 482 -14.97 6.01 -8.89
N LEU A 483 -14.45 4.96 -9.53
CA LEU A 483 -13.59 3.97 -8.88
C LEU A 483 -12.31 4.61 -8.31
N HIS A 484 -11.69 5.52 -9.08
CA HIS A 484 -10.53 6.27 -8.59
C HIS A 484 -10.87 7.12 -7.36
N GLU A 485 -12.05 7.75 -7.33
CA GLU A 485 -12.54 8.49 -6.16
C GLU A 485 -12.72 7.57 -4.94
N GLU A 486 -13.30 6.36 -5.12
CA GLU A 486 -13.39 5.39 -4.02
C GLU A 486 -12.03 5.12 -3.39
N PHE A 487 -11.01 4.84 -4.20
CA PHE A 487 -9.66 4.62 -3.71
C PHE A 487 -9.03 5.86 -3.07
N ARG A 488 -9.35 7.07 -3.54
CA ARG A 488 -8.86 8.31 -2.90
C ARG A 488 -9.34 8.42 -1.45
N HIS A 489 -10.62 8.18 -1.22
CA HIS A 489 -11.20 8.19 0.13
C HIS A 489 -10.59 7.08 1.02
N TRP A 490 -10.47 5.86 0.49
CA TRP A 490 -9.87 4.76 1.26
C TRP A 490 -8.39 4.97 1.57
N ARG A 491 -7.61 5.54 0.64
CA ARG A 491 -6.18 5.88 0.85
C ARG A 491 -5.98 6.97 1.89
N ALA A 492 -6.97 7.82 2.15
CA ALA A 492 -6.92 8.79 3.24
C ALA A 492 -7.02 8.14 4.63
N SER A 493 -7.32 6.84 4.69
CA SER A 493 -7.49 6.08 5.93
C SER A 493 -6.24 5.29 6.35
N ARG A 494 -6.37 4.53 7.44
CA ARG A 494 -5.33 3.60 7.91
C ARG A 494 -5.37 2.23 7.25
N MET A 495 -6.21 2.02 6.22
CA MET A 495 -6.43 0.70 5.60
C MET A 495 -5.12 -0.06 5.38
N GLU A 496 -5.11 -1.35 5.73
CA GLU A 496 -3.94 -2.20 5.51
C GLU A 496 -3.92 -2.83 4.12
N GLY A 497 -5.08 -2.90 3.47
CA GLY A 497 -5.30 -3.52 2.18
C GLY A 497 -6.75 -3.35 1.76
N TYR A 498 -7.12 -3.96 0.65
CA TYR A 498 -8.50 -3.98 0.16
C TYR A 498 -8.82 -5.30 -0.53
N ILE A 499 -10.10 -5.59 -0.65
CA ILE A 499 -10.61 -6.64 -1.53
C ILE A 499 -11.67 -6.00 -2.43
N VAL A 500 -11.52 -6.15 -3.74
CA VAL A 500 -12.54 -5.74 -4.71
C VAL A 500 -13.65 -6.79 -4.69
N PHE A 501 -14.89 -6.33 -4.46
CA PHE A 501 -16.08 -7.14 -4.69
C PHE A 501 -16.69 -6.69 -6.04
N SER A 502 -16.59 -7.49 -7.10
CA SER A 502 -15.86 -8.76 -7.21
C SER A 502 -15.54 -9.07 -8.68
N TRP A 503 -14.76 -10.13 -8.95
CA TRP A 503 -14.49 -10.50 -10.35
C TRP A 503 -15.75 -10.95 -11.09
N ALA A 504 -16.61 -11.72 -10.43
CA ALA A 504 -17.84 -12.25 -11.01
C ALA A 504 -18.96 -12.26 -9.98
N TYR A 505 -20.06 -11.56 -10.26
CA TYR A 505 -21.21 -11.46 -9.38
C TYR A 505 -22.50 -11.13 -10.14
N SER A 506 -23.62 -11.65 -9.65
CA SER A 506 -24.98 -11.40 -10.17
C SER A 506 -25.13 -11.53 -11.70
N GLY A 507 -24.36 -12.42 -12.33
CA GLY A 507 -24.44 -12.71 -13.78
C GLY A 507 -23.58 -11.81 -14.68
N ASP A 508 -22.76 -10.93 -14.12
CA ASP A 508 -21.78 -10.11 -14.85
C ASP A 508 -20.36 -10.30 -14.27
N THR A 509 -19.34 -9.85 -15.00
CA THR A 509 -17.94 -10.02 -14.61
C THR A 509 -17.09 -8.80 -14.95
N LEU A 510 -16.03 -8.55 -14.18
CA LEU A 510 -15.05 -7.50 -14.45
C LEU A 510 -14.42 -7.60 -15.85
N ALA A 511 -14.32 -8.81 -16.42
CA ALA A 511 -13.83 -9.00 -17.77
C ALA A 511 -14.67 -8.28 -18.86
N ASN A 512 -15.94 -7.98 -18.56
CA ASN A 512 -16.82 -7.21 -19.43
C ASN A 512 -16.62 -5.68 -19.31
N HIS A 513 -15.80 -5.22 -18.35
CA HIS A 513 -15.50 -3.82 -18.05
C HIS A 513 -13.98 -3.56 -18.12
N PRO A 514 -13.38 -3.64 -19.33
CA PRO A 514 -11.91 -3.61 -19.50
C PRO A 514 -11.27 -2.28 -19.08
N ASP A 515 -12.03 -1.18 -19.11
CA ASP A 515 -11.66 0.13 -18.58
C ASP A 515 -11.50 0.10 -17.05
N LEU A 516 -12.44 -0.53 -16.34
CA LEU A 516 -12.32 -0.75 -14.90
C LEU A 516 -11.18 -1.71 -14.55
N VAL A 517 -10.95 -2.77 -15.34
CA VAL A 517 -9.78 -3.64 -15.16
C VAL A 517 -8.48 -2.84 -15.31
N THR A 518 -8.40 -1.96 -16.30
CA THR A 518 -7.23 -1.10 -16.51
C THR A 518 -7.02 -0.14 -15.34
N ALA A 519 -8.09 0.47 -14.83
CA ALA A 519 -8.03 1.32 -13.64
C ALA A 519 -7.55 0.53 -12.42
N LEU A 520 -8.11 -0.67 -12.17
CA LEU A 520 -7.68 -1.56 -11.09
C LEU A 520 -6.22 -2.01 -11.24
N MET A 521 -5.73 -2.21 -12.46
CA MET A 521 -4.32 -2.51 -12.70
C MET A 521 -3.41 -1.35 -12.27
N ALA A 522 -3.80 -0.11 -12.55
CA ALA A 522 -3.07 1.07 -12.07
C ALA A 522 -3.12 1.16 -10.52
N GLU A 523 -4.28 0.89 -9.93
CA GLU A 523 -4.45 0.83 -8.47
C GLU A 523 -3.65 -0.32 -7.82
N ASN A 524 -3.51 -1.45 -8.51
CA ASN A 524 -2.74 -2.61 -8.04
C ASN A 524 -1.22 -2.47 -8.23
N GLY A 525 -0.80 -1.65 -9.19
CA GLY A 525 0.61 -1.38 -9.52
C GLY A 525 1.22 -0.18 -8.81
N SER A 526 0.41 0.60 -8.06
CA SER A 526 0.85 1.79 -7.32
C SER A 526 1.44 1.50 -5.95
#